data_AF-A0A9Q1H3J3-F1
#
_entry.id   AF-A0A9Q1H3J3-F1
#
_cell.length_a   1.000
_cell.length_b   1.000
_cell.length_c   1.000
_cell.angle_alpha   90.00
_cell.angle_beta   90.00
_cell.angle_gamma   90.00
#
_symmetry.space_group_name_H-M   'P 1'
#
loop_
_entity.id
_entity.type
_entity.pdbx_description
1 polymer ?
#
loop_
_entity_poly.entity_id
_entity_poly.type
_entity_poly.pdbx_seq_one_letter_code
_entity_poly.pdbx_strand_id
1 'polypeptide(L)'
;MCSFQWTPTVEGLYVVAVQIEDYLDSSSTTPLSSVPLQYILDVRSLGPCTNAPSFASDVLPAGSCVIVSQGQPFTTRITVSVADSSQSITSISTISPSGLTTTDVQLVSGSVTDYFIDVQFTAGPQSQERELFCFAAITNIG
;
A
#
# COMPACT_ATOMS: atom_id res chain seq x y z
N MET A 1 9.00 12.30 -6.71
CA MET A 1 7.70 11.61 -6.61
C MET A 1 6.66 12.66 -6.29
N CYS A 2 5.75 12.94 -7.22
CA CYS A 2 4.66 13.87 -6.99
C CYS A 2 3.53 13.11 -6.30
N SER A 3 3.09 13.56 -5.12
CA SER A 3 1.93 13.02 -4.45
C SER A 3 0.78 14.01 -4.56
N PHE A 4 -0.40 13.51 -4.93
CA PHE A 4 -1.65 14.25 -4.81
C PHE A 4 -2.30 13.85 -3.49
N GLN A 5 -2.45 14.80 -2.56
CA GLN A 5 -3.13 14.58 -1.29
C GLN A 5 -4.41 15.39 -1.25
N TRP A 6 -5.51 14.72 -0.95
CA TRP A 6 -6.82 15.34 -0.80
C TRP A 6 -7.56 14.65 0.34
N THR A 7 -8.24 15.43 1.16
CA THR A 7 -9.03 14.94 2.29
C THR A 7 -10.46 15.45 2.15
N PRO A 8 -11.45 14.58 1.89
CA PRO A 8 -12.84 15.00 1.86
C PRO A 8 -13.30 15.49 3.24
N THR A 9 -14.07 16.57 3.27
CA THR A 9 -14.70 17.09 4.49
C THR A 9 -16.19 16.74 4.58
N VAL A 10 -16.76 16.15 3.52
CA VAL A 10 -18.18 15.79 3.40
C VAL A 10 -18.27 14.40 2.75
N GLU A 11 -19.30 13.63 3.09
CA GLU A 11 -19.62 12.38 2.40
C GLU A 11 -20.27 12.66 1.05
N GLY A 12 -20.01 11.83 0.05
CA GLY A 12 -20.62 11.95 -1.27
C GLY A 12 -19.78 11.34 -2.38
N LEU A 13 -20.32 11.45 -3.59
CA LEU A 13 -19.63 11.05 -4.82
C LEU A 13 -18.77 12.19 -5.33
N TYR A 14 -17.49 11.92 -5.49
CA TYR A 14 -16.50 12.84 -6.04
C TYR A 14 -16.02 12.32 -7.39
N VAL A 15 -15.94 13.21 -8.37
CA VAL A 15 -15.31 12.91 -9.66
C VAL A 15 -13.95 13.57 -9.66
N VAL A 16 -12.90 12.77 -9.85
CA VAL A 16 -11.53 13.24 -9.93
C VAL A 16 -11.05 13.02 -11.35
N ALA A 17 -10.61 14.09 -12.01
CA ALA A 17 -9.95 14.05 -13.31
C ALA A 17 -8.56 14.65 -13.17
N VAL A 18 -7.54 13.87 -13.51
CA VAL A 18 -6.13 14.27 -13.47
C VAL A 18 -5.54 14.10 -14.85
N GLN A 19 -4.85 15.12 -15.35
CA GLN A 19 -4.03 15.02 -16.55
C GLN A 19 -2.57 14.88 -16.11
N ILE A 20 -1.92 13.79 -16.52
CA ILE A 20 -0.48 13.63 -16.34
C ILE A 20 0.19 14.01 -17.65
N GLU A 21 1.03 15.03 -17.60
CA GLU A 21 1.76 15.54 -18.76
C GLU A 21 3.26 15.45 -18.51
N ASP A 22 3.98 14.95 -19.51
CA ASP A 22 5.44 14.89 -19.51
C ASP A 22 6.00 15.93 -20.47
N TYR A 23 7.02 16.67 -20.03
CA TYR A 23 7.63 17.74 -20.79
C TYR A 23 9.13 17.51 -20.89
N LEU A 24 9.72 17.92 -22.01
CA LEU A 24 11.16 17.77 -22.23
C LEU A 24 12.00 18.48 -21.14
N ASP A 25 11.56 19.68 -20.75
CA ASP A 25 12.19 20.50 -19.72
C ASP A 25 11.20 21.55 -19.18
N SER A 26 11.63 22.33 -18.19
CA SER A 26 10.80 23.35 -17.50
C SER A 26 10.42 24.55 -18.35
N SER A 27 11.02 24.73 -19.53
CA SER A 27 10.69 25.81 -20.47
C SER A 27 9.73 25.35 -21.57
N SER A 28 9.53 24.03 -21.72
CA SER A 28 8.60 23.49 -22.70
C SER A 28 7.16 23.86 -22.37
N THR A 29 6.39 24.24 -23.40
CA THR A 29 4.95 24.52 -23.31
C THR A 29 4.10 23.45 -23.99
N THR A 30 4.73 22.51 -24.69
CA THR A 30 4.06 21.39 -25.37
C THR A 30 4.46 20.08 -24.70
N PRO A 31 3.50 19.26 -24.25
CA PRO A 31 3.80 17.98 -23.62
C PRO A 31 4.24 16.94 -24.67
N LEU A 32 5.22 16.11 -24.31
CA LEU A 32 5.67 14.95 -25.08
C LEU A 32 4.69 13.77 -24.92
N SER A 33 4.08 13.64 -23.75
CA SER A 33 3.01 12.68 -23.49
C SER A 33 1.94 13.32 -22.60
N SER A 34 0.69 12.87 -22.78
CA SER A 34 -0.46 13.43 -22.07
C SER A 34 -1.48 12.30 -21.84
N VAL A 35 -1.65 11.91 -20.57
CA VAL A 35 -2.48 10.77 -20.16
C VAL A 35 -3.59 11.23 -19.21
N PRO A 36 -4.87 11.16 -19.62
CA PRO A 36 -5.99 11.45 -18.74
C PRO A 36 -6.28 10.28 -17.82
N LEU A 37 -6.47 10.57 -16.54
CA LEU A 37 -6.95 9.64 -15.52
C LEU A 37 -8.25 10.16 -14.92
N GLN A 38 -9.29 9.33 -14.90
CA GLN A 38 -10.60 9.68 -14.37
C GLN A 38 -11.09 8.61 -13.40
N TYR A 39 -11.52 9.03 -12.22
CA TYR A 39 -12.02 8.15 -11.17
C TYR A 39 -13.27 8.74 -10.51
N ILE A 40 -14.14 7.86 -10.03
CA ILE A 40 -15.25 8.22 -9.15
C ILE A 40 -14.90 7.68 -7.77
N LEU A 41 -14.90 8.55 -6.77
CA LEU A 41 -14.69 8.21 -5.37
C LEU A 41 -16.03 8.32 -4.65
N ASP A 42 -16.47 7.22 -4.04
CA ASP A 42 -17.63 7.21 -3.15
C ASP A 42 -17.15 7.31 -1.71
N VAL A 43 -17.24 8.52 -1.14
CA VAL A 43 -16.80 8.82 0.21
C VAL A 43 -17.98 8.68 1.15
N ARG A 44 -17.88 7.73 2.07
CA ARG A 44 -18.93 7.45 3.06
C ARG A 44 -18.33 7.33 4.45
N SER A 45 -19.06 7.76 5.47
CA SER A 45 -18.74 7.39 6.84
C SER A 45 -19.19 5.97 7.07
N LEU A 46 -18.25 5.12 7.49
CA LEU A 46 -18.54 3.76 7.92
C LEU A 46 -18.86 3.70 9.44
N GLY A 47 -19.11 4.87 10.05
CA GLY A 47 -19.19 5.01 11.51
C GLY A 47 -17.80 5.15 12.15
N PRO A 48 -17.69 5.03 13.48
CA PRO A 48 -16.38 5.05 14.14
C PRO A 48 -15.58 3.82 13.70
N CYS A 49 -14.43 4.03 13.05
CA CYS A 49 -13.47 2.98 12.68
C CYS A 49 -12.75 2.39 13.91
N THR A 50 -13.49 1.99 14.94
CA THR A 50 -12.92 1.42 16.18
C THR A 50 -12.37 0.01 15.98
N ASN A 51 -12.81 -0.67 14.92
CA ASN A 51 -12.48 -2.06 14.62
C ASN A 51 -11.54 -2.17 13.41
N ALA A 52 -10.99 -1.05 12.93
CA ALA A 52 -10.03 -1.09 11.84
C ALA A 52 -8.75 -1.80 12.32
N PRO A 53 -8.18 -2.71 11.51
CA PRO A 53 -6.90 -3.31 11.84
C PRO A 53 -5.80 -2.24 11.85
N SER A 54 -4.84 -2.38 12.76
CA SER A 54 -3.71 -1.47 12.89
C SER A 54 -2.39 -2.19 12.62
N PHE A 55 -1.49 -1.54 11.88
CA PHE A 55 -0.13 -2.05 11.72
C PHE A 55 0.68 -1.84 13.00
N ALA A 56 1.43 -2.85 13.40
CA ALA A 56 2.32 -2.75 14.55
C ALA A 56 3.55 -1.87 14.22
N SER A 57 4.23 -1.41 15.26
CA SER A 57 5.34 -0.44 15.15
C SER A 57 6.60 -0.99 14.49
N ASP A 58 6.71 -2.31 14.34
CA ASP A 58 7.79 -3.00 13.62
C ASP A 58 7.64 -2.89 12.10
N VAL A 59 6.44 -2.58 11.61
CA VAL A 59 6.18 -2.35 10.19
C VAL A 59 6.80 -1.03 9.75
N LEU A 60 7.52 -1.06 8.62
CA LEU A 60 8.14 0.14 8.05
C LEU A 60 7.10 1.25 7.84
N PRO A 61 7.38 2.50 8.28
CA PRO A 61 6.46 3.61 8.08
C PRO A 61 6.10 3.84 6.61
N ALA A 62 4.88 4.33 6.36
CA ALA A 62 4.45 4.70 5.02
C ALA A 62 5.43 5.71 4.39
N GLY A 63 5.86 5.46 3.15
CA GLY A 63 6.84 6.29 2.44
C GLY A 63 8.30 5.97 2.75
N SER A 64 8.58 4.92 3.53
CA SER A 64 9.94 4.41 3.73
C SER A 64 10.58 3.99 2.39
N CYS A 65 11.89 4.21 2.27
CA CYS A 65 12.68 3.81 1.12
C CYS A 65 13.76 2.82 1.55
N VAL A 66 13.80 1.64 0.92
CA VAL A 66 14.78 0.60 1.21
C VAL A 66 15.63 0.39 -0.04
N ILE A 67 16.95 0.44 0.12
CA ILE A 67 17.89 0.13 -0.95
C ILE A 67 18.17 -1.37 -0.92
N VAL A 68 17.87 -2.04 -2.02
CA VAL A 68 18.10 -3.48 -2.18
C VAL A 68 19.09 -3.70 -3.32
N SER A 69 20.23 -4.29 -3.01
CA SER A 69 21.22 -4.65 -4.02
C SER A 69 20.72 -5.78 -4.91
N GLN A 70 21.09 -5.76 -6.19
CA GLN A 70 20.70 -6.80 -7.13
C GLN A 70 21.11 -8.20 -6.64
N GLY A 71 20.18 -9.16 -6.71
CA GLY A 71 20.38 -10.53 -6.27
C GLY A 71 20.50 -10.74 -4.76
N GLN A 72 20.43 -9.69 -3.94
CA GLN A 72 20.39 -9.82 -2.49
C GLN A 72 18.93 -9.88 -2.00
N PRO A 73 18.58 -10.87 -1.16
CA PRO A 73 17.24 -10.94 -0.60
C PRO A 73 17.07 -9.86 0.49
N PHE A 74 16.04 -9.05 0.34
CA PHE A 74 15.48 -8.24 1.41
C PHE A 74 14.34 -8.99 2.07
N THR A 75 14.29 -8.99 3.40
CA THR A 75 13.20 -9.61 4.17
C THR A 75 12.63 -8.61 5.16
N THR A 76 11.31 -8.63 5.31
CA THR A 76 10.60 -7.83 6.31
C THR A 76 9.31 -8.54 6.72
N ARG A 77 8.70 -8.08 7.80
CA ARG A 77 7.45 -8.61 8.33
C ARG A 77 6.41 -7.50 8.35
N ILE A 78 5.20 -7.85 7.93
CA ILE A 78 4.03 -6.98 8.10
C ILE A 78 3.19 -7.58 9.21
N THR A 79 3.23 -6.96 10.38
CA THR A 79 2.44 -7.36 11.55
C THR A 79 1.20 -6.45 11.67
N VAL A 80 0.04 -7.07 11.86
CA VAL A 80 -1.27 -6.41 11.92
C VAL A 80 -2.03 -6.91 13.14
N SER A 81 -2.58 -5.98 13.91
CA SER A 81 -3.42 -6.25 15.07
C SER A 81 -4.88 -5.95 14.76
N VAL A 82 -5.78 -6.83 15.17
CA VAL A 82 -7.23 -6.56 15.21
C VAL A 82 -7.64 -6.06 16.60
N ALA A 83 -8.82 -5.43 16.69
CA ALA A 83 -9.28 -4.82 17.94
C ALA A 83 -9.56 -5.84 19.05
N ASP A 84 -10.04 -7.03 18.69
CA ASP A 84 -10.42 -8.08 19.63
C ASP A 84 -10.41 -9.48 18.97
N SER A 85 -10.55 -10.53 19.79
CA SER A 85 -10.47 -11.94 19.35
C SER A 85 -11.69 -12.46 18.58
N SER A 86 -12.74 -11.65 18.39
CA SER A 86 -13.85 -11.99 17.50
C SER A 86 -13.52 -11.70 16.03
N GLN A 87 -12.45 -10.96 15.78
CA GLN A 87 -11.97 -10.61 14.44
C GLN A 87 -10.75 -11.44 14.08
N SER A 88 -10.55 -11.63 12.77
CA SER A 88 -9.35 -12.24 12.24
C SER A 88 -8.94 -11.59 10.93
N ILE A 89 -7.64 -11.55 10.67
CA ILE A 89 -7.11 -11.14 9.38
C ILE A 89 -7.29 -12.30 8.39
N THR A 90 -8.06 -12.07 7.34
CA THR A 90 -8.31 -13.06 6.28
C THR A 90 -7.26 -12.95 5.18
N SER A 91 -6.76 -11.74 4.93
CA SER A 91 -5.68 -11.52 3.96
C SER A 91 -4.92 -10.23 4.24
N ILE A 92 -3.65 -10.22 3.86
CA ILE A 92 -2.85 -9.00 3.72
C ILE A 92 -2.53 -8.88 2.24
N SER A 93 -3.30 -8.05 1.53
CA SER A 93 -3.17 -7.86 0.09
C SER A 93 -2.00 -6.93 -0.20
N THR A 94 -1.23 -7.23 -1.25
CA THR A 94 -0.05 -6.45 -1.62
C THR A 94 -0.09 -6.04 -3.10
N ILE A 95 0.37 -4.82 -3.37
CA ILE A 95 0.83 -4.41 -4.69
C ILE A 95 2.35 -4.55 -4.64
N SER A 96 2.84 -5.55 -5.35
CA SER A 96 4.21 -6.04 -5.18
C SER A 96 5.03 -5.87 -6.46
N PRO A 97 6.32 -5.49 -6.35
CA PRO A 97 7.23 -5.60 -7.46
C PRO A 97 7.48 -7.05 -7.89
N SER A 98 8.01 -7.20 -9.10
CA SER A 98 8.43 -8.50 -9.61
C SER A 98 9.54 -9.09 -8.74
N GLY A 99 9.39 -10.34 -8.32
CA GLY A 99 10.37 -11.02 -7.46
C GLY A 99 10.11 -10.84 -5.96
N LEU A 100 9.00 -10.21 -5.57
CA LEU A 100 8.50 -10.22 -4.20
C LEU A 100 7.57 -11.42 -3.97
N THR A 101 7.77 -12.12 -2.87
CA THR A 101 6.95 -13.24 -2.41
C THR A 101 6.51 -13.02 -0.97
N THR A 102 5.31 -13.49 -0.64
CA THR A 102 4.75 -13.43 0.71
C THR A 102 4.40 -14.82 1.20
N THR A 103 4.44 -15.02 2.51
CA THR A 103 3.82 -16.20 3.14
C THR A 103 2.30 -16.06 3.20
N ASP A 104 1.62 -17.16 3.56
CA ASP A 104 0.23 -17.09 4.01
C ASP A 104 0.13 -16.30 5.32
N VAL A 105 -1.07 -15.80 5.63
CA VAL A 105 -1.35 -15.11 6.90
C VAL A 105 -1.21 -16.09 8.07
N GLN A 106 -0.43 -15.69 9.07
CA GLN A 106 -0.17 -16.48 10.26
C GLN A 106 -0.53 -15.70 11.52
N LEU A 107 -0.98 -16.39 12.56
CA LEU A 107 -1.17 -15.81 13.89
C LEU A 107 0.18 -15.75 14.62
N VAL A 108 0.47 -14.63 15.28
CA VAL A 108 1.66 -14.49 16.12
C VAL A 108 1.55 -15.45 17.31
N SER A 109 2.59 -16.26 17.53
CA SER A 109 2.63 -17.22 18.64
C SER A 109 2.36 -16.55 19.98
N GLY A 110 1.31 -17.01 20.68
CA GLY A 110 0.90 -16.48 21.98
C GLY A 110 0.00 -15.25 21.93
N SER A 111 -0.29 -14.71 20.73
CA SER A 111 -1.30 -13.67 20.53
C SER A 111 -2.63 -14.29 20.06
N VAL A 112 -3.73 -13.58 20.31
CA VAL A 112 -5.07 -13.89 19.78
C VAL A 112 -5.58 -12.79 18.84
N THR A 113 -4.81 -11.72 18.67
CA THR A 113 -5.19 -10.52 17.90
C THR A 113 -4.16 -10.13 16.85
N ASP A 114 -2.94 -10.66 16.92
CA ASP A 114 -1.85 -10.24 16.02
C ASP A 114 -1.59 -11.29 14.97
N TYR A 115 -1.59 -10.84 13.72
CA TYR A 115 -1.34 -11.64 12.54
C TYR A 115 -0.16 -11.07 11.76
N PHE A 116 0.50 -11.89 10.96
CA PHE A 116 1.60 -11.43 10.13
C PHE A 116 1.70 -12.18 8.82
N ILE A 117 2.39 -11.55 7.87
CA ILE A 117 3.03 -12.21 6.74
C ILE A 117 4.52 -11.87 6.74
N ASP A 118 5.33 -12.83 6.32
CA ASP A 118 6.73 -12.57 5.98
C ASP A 118 6.82 -12.22 4.49
N VAL A 119 7.59 -11.18 4.21
CA VAL A 119 7.81 -10.64 2.87
C VAL A 119 9.27 -10.84 2.53
N GLN A 120 9.52 -11.43 1.36
CA GLN A 120 10.85 -11.53 0.80
C GLN A 120 10.86 -10.94 -0.60
N PHE A 121 11.85 -10.09 -0.89
CA PHE A 121 12.04 -9.48 -2.19
C PHE A 121 13.48 -9.69 -2.67
N THR A 122 13.64 -10.11 -3.92
CA THR A 122 14.95 -10.19 -4.56
C THR A 122 14.93 -9.38 -5.85
N ALA A 123 15.73 -8.32 -5.92
CA ALA A 123 15.84 -7.51 -7.12
C ALA A 123 16.47 -8.32 -8.27
N GLY A 124 15.68 -8.62 -9.29
CA GLY A 124 16.12 -9.25 -10.54
C GLY A 124 16.76 -8.26 -11.54
N PRO A 125 17.24 -8.74 -12.70
CA PRO A 125 17.85 -7.91 -13.73
C PRO A 125 16.92 -6.89 -14.39
N GLN A 126 15.61 -7.10 -14.26
CA GLN A 126 14.56 -6.23 -14.80
C GLN A 126 13.95 -5.32 -13.73
N SER A 127 14.51 -5.30 -12.51
CA SER A 127 14.00 -4.41 -11.46
C SER A 127 14.23 -2.98 -11.87
N GLN A 128 13.19 -2.17 -11.71
CA GLN A 128 13.28 -0.74 -12.00
C GLN A 128 14.16 -0.04 -10.95
N GLU A 129 14.66 1.16 -11.26
CA GLU A 129 15.42 1.97 -10.30
C GLU A 129 14.60 2.27 -9.02
N ARG A 130 13.27 2.28 -9.14
CA ARG A 130 12.33 2.45 -8.03
C ARG A 130 11.12 1.57 -8.22
N GLU A 131 10.80 0.83 -7.17
CA GLU A 131 9.63 -0.03 -7.11
C GLU A 131 8.77 0.32 -5.90
N LEU A 132 7.45 0.23 -6.07
CA LEU A 132 6.49 0.50 -5.01
C LEU A 132 6.02 -0.81 -4.40
N PHE A 133 6.04 -0.85 -3.07
CA PHE A 133 5.43 -1.92 -2.30
C PHE A 133 4.34 -1.30 -1.44
N CYS A 134 3.08 -1.65 -1.73
CA CYS A 134 1.92 -1.20 -0.97
C CYS A 134 1.18 -2.41 -0.41
N PHE A 135 0.54 -2.26 0.75
CA PHE A 135 -0.19 -3.36 1.37
C PHE A 135 -1.38 -2.86 2.18
N ALA A 136 -2.39 -3.71 2.30
CA ALA A 136 -3.61 -3.46 3.06
C ALA A 136 -4.05 -4.77 3.75
N ALA A 137 -4.51 -4.66 4.99
CA ALA A 137 -5.05 -5.78 5.74
C ALA A 137 -6.57 -5.84 5.60
N ILE A 138 -7.11 -7.04 5.42
CA ILE A 138 -8.54 -7.31 5.27
C ILE A 138 -8.98 -8.24 6.39
N THR A 139 -10.09 -7.90 7.03
CA THR A 139 -10.64 -8.66 8.15
C THR A 139 -11.72 -9.64 7.69
N ASN A 140 -12.20 -10.48 8.59
CA ASN A 140 -13.38 -11.34 8.36
C ASN A 140 -14.70 -10.57 8.33
N ILE A 141 -14.72 -9.31 8.76
CA ILE A 141 -15.93 -8.46 8.80
C ILE A 141 -15.99 -7.43 7.67
N GLY A 142 -15.00 -7.44 6.77
CA GLY A 142 -14.84 -6.46 5.68
C GLY A 142 -13.88 -5.36 6.09
#